data_AF-A0A9E4C4I3-F1
#
_entry.id   AF-A0A9E4C4I3-F1
#
_cell.length_a   1.000
_cell.length_b   1.000
_cell.length_c   1.000
_cell.angle_alpha   90.00
_cell.angle_beta   90.00
_cell.angle_gamma   90.00
#
_symmetry.space_group_name_H-M   'P 1'
#
loop_
_entity.id
_entity.type
_entity.pdbx_description
1 polymer ?
#
loop_
_entity_poly.entity_id
_entity_poly.type
_entity_poly.pdbx_seq_one_letter_code
_entity_poly.pdbx_strand_id
1 'polypeptide(L)'
;MRPYGTTYEEAERYFRAINFPVPGQATPDDRGGYPVRDGERTMMFTPDELRGTETETQGWIQFETKEYIIDVEIRDRVLDLMAAQGRNKACGFVGPFDAILREGDLPEVNNAVNALFRAAAERGIHTGRVVGHGAMEDPQDIEDGMVEAIDNGARLICVHPLTSDMVFRGAYAMAEPFFRACKRCGF
;
A
#
# COMPACT_ATOMS: atom_id res chain seq x y z
N MET A 1 2.84 -1.09 -7.73
CA MET A 1 1.57 -1.33 -7.01
C MET A 1 0.67 -2.20 -7.85
N ARG A 2 0.03 -3.20 -7.25
CA ARG A 2 -0.94 -4.10 -7.88
C ARG A 2 -2.35 -3.71 -7.44
N PRO A 3 -3.15 -3.10 -8.33
CA PRO A 3 -4.56 -2.80 -8.08
C PRO A 3 -5.46 -4.02 -8.34
N TYR A 4 -6.71 -3.93 -7.90
CA TYR A 4 -7.83 -4.83 -8.18
C TYR A 4 -7.55 -6.32 -7.89
N GLY A 5 -6.77 -6.60 -6.86
CA GLY A 5 -6.56 -7.98 -6.41
C GLY A 5 -7.84 -8.56 -5.81
N THR A 6 -8.20 -9.76 -6.23
CA THR A 6 -9.42 -10.46 -5.76
C THR A 6 -9.13 -11.88 -5.28
N THR A 7 -8.01 -12.48 -5.69
CA THR A 7 -7.62 -13.84 -5.27
C THR A 7 -6.23 -13.88 -4.67
N TYR A 8 -5.93 -14.94 -3.92
CA TYR A 8 -4.60 -15.15 -3.37
C TYR A 8 -3.54 -15.37 -4.46
N GLU A 9 -3.92 -16.11 -5.52
CA GLU A 9 -3.04 -16.49 -6.62
C GLU A 9 -2.59 -15.26 -7.43
N GLU A 10 -3.43 -14.24 -7.54
CA GLU A 10 -3.04 -12.96 -8.15
C GLU A 10 -1.93 -12.24 -7.37
N ALA A 11 -2.02 -12.25 -6.04
CA ALA A 11 -0.98 -11.68 -5.18
C ALA A 11 0.32 -12.48 -5.27
N GLU A 12 0.23 -13.81 -5.31
CA GLU A 12 1.40 -14.68 -5.48
C GLU A 12 2.11 -14.42 -6.80
N ARG A 13 1.36 -14.38 -7.91
CA ARG A 13 1.91 -14.07 -9.23
C ARG A 13 2.52 -12.67 -9.29
N TYR A 14 1.91 -11.70 -8.63
CA TYR A 14 2.48 -10.36 -8.53
C TYR A 14 3.85 -10.35 -7.83
N PHE A 15 3.98 -11.02 -6.68
CA PHE A 15 5.25 -11.09 -5.97
C PHE A 15 6.32 -11.86 -6.75
N ARG A 16 5.96 -12.89 -7.51
CA ARG A 16 6.88 -13.55 -8.46
C ARG A 16 7.35 -12.58 -9.56
N ALA A 17 6.44 -11.81 -10.14
CA ALA A 17 6.76 -10.92 -11.25
C ALA A 17 7.73 -9.77 -10.91
N ILE A 18 7.86 -9.43 -9.63
CA ILE A 18 8.74 -8.33 -9.17
C ILE A 18 10.04 -8.80 -8.53
N ASN A 19 10.17 -10.10 -8.25
CA ASN A 19 11.39 -10.70 -7.71
C ASN A 19 12.03 -11.62 -8.75
N PHE A 20 13.35 -11.63 -8.83
CA PHE A 20 14.11 -12.57 -9.63
C PHE A 20 13.96 -13.99 -9.05
N PRO A 21 13.69 -14.99 -9.90
CA PRO A 21 13.52 -16.36 -9.46
C PRO A 21 14.85 -16.92 -8.94
N VAL A 22 14.80 -17.95 -8.09
CA VAL A 22 15.95 -18.80 -7.75
C VAL A 22 16.52 -19.41 -9.05
N PRO A 23 17.86 -19.52 -9.25
CA PRO A 23 18.41 -19.94 -10.53
C PRO A 23 17.96 -21.38 -10.83
N GLY A 24 17.48 -21.61 -12.05
CA GLY A 24 16.95 -22.92 -12.46
C GLY A 24 15.54 -23.24 -11.99
N GLN A 25 14.86 -22.32 -11.27
CA GLN A 25 13.48 -22.50 -10.80
C GLN A 25 12.52 -21.46 -11.39
N ALA A 26 12.90 -20.82 -12.50
CA ALA A 26 12.07 -19.82 -13.14
C ALA A 26 10.78 -20.41 -13.72
N THR A 27 9.69 -19.69 -13.52
CA THR A 27 8.36 -19.90 -14.06
C THR A 27 8.01 -18.76 -15.02
N PRO A 28 6.93 -18.88 -15.83
CA PRO A 28 6.48 -17.80 -16.71
C PRO A 28 6.06 -16.51 -15.99
N ASP A 29 5.75 -16.56 -14.69
CA ASP A 29 5.31 -15.41 -13.91
C ASP A 29 6.46 -14.69 -13.20
N ASP A 30 7.69 -15.22 -13.26
CA ASP A 30 8.83 -14.61 -12.57
C ASP A 30 9.44 -13.44 -13.34
N ARG A 31 10.12 -12.54 -12.62
CA ARG A 31 10.81 -11.39 -13.21
C ARG A 31 11.87 -11.84 -14.22
N GLY A 32 11.75 -11.36 -15.46
CA GLY A 32 12.73 -11.61 -16.51
C GLY A 32 14.10 -10.99 -16.20
N GLY A 33 15.17 -11.77 -16.39
CA GLY A 33 16.55 -11.28 -16.33
C GLY A 33 16.93 -10.53 -17.60
N TYR A 34 17.02 -9.20 -17.53
CA TYR A 34 17.65 -8.36 -18.54
C TYR A 34 18.71 -7.49 -17.85
N PRO A 35 19.85 -7.18 -18.50
CA PRO A 35 20.82 -6.28 -17.90
C PRO A 35 20.18 -4.96 -17.48
N VAL A 36 20.20 -4.69 -16.19
CA VAL A 36 19.68 -3.44 -15.59
C VAL A 36 20.83 -2.61 -15.04
N ARG A 37 20.55 -1.34 -14.77
CA ARG A 37 21.46 -0.46 -14.06
C ARG A 37 21.04 -0.32 -12.61
N ASP A 38 22.00 -0.28 -11.70
CA ASP A 38 21.75 0.08 -10.29
C ASP A 38 21.55 1.61 -10.14
N GLY A 39 21.34 2.08 -8.91
CA GLY A 39 21.25 3.50 -8.58
C GLY A 39 22.47 4.33 -9.01
N GLU A 40 23.64 3.70 -9.12
CA GLU A 40 24.92 4.32 -9.54
C GLU A 40 25.15 4.22 -11.06
N ARG A 41 24.15 3.72 -11.81
CA ARG A 41 24.17 3.55 -13.27
C ARG A 41 25.14 2.48 -13.78
N THR A 42 25.63 1.61 -12.90
CA THR A 42 26.48 0.46 -13.23
C THR A 42 25.62 -0.63 -13.86
N MET A 43 26.05 -1.17 -15.00
CA MET A 43 25.34 -2.28 -15.66
C MET A 43 25.60 -3.58 -14.90
N MET A 44 24.53 -4.32 -14.64
CA MET A 44 24.56 -5.62 -13.95
C MET A 44 24.19 -6.73 -14.92
N PHE A 45 24.90 -7.85 -14.82
CA PHE A 45 24.82 -8.93 -15.81
C PHE A 45 24.64 -10.31 -15.19
N THR A 46 25.07 -10.50 -13.95
CA THR A 46 24.99 -11.80 -13.26
C THR A 46 23.72 -11.94 -12.44
N PRO A 47 23.21 -13.17 -12.23
CA PRO A 47 22.05 -13.40 -11.36
C PRO A 47 22.22 -12.81 -9.95
N ASP A 48 23.43 -12.85 -9.39
CA ASP A 48 23.71 -12.33 -8.04
C ASP A 48 23.65 -10.80 -8.00
N GLU A 49 24.18 -10.11 -9.01
CA GLU A 49 24.04 -8.66 -9.15
C GLU A 49 22.58 -8.24 -9.34
N LEU A 50 21.84 -8.97 -10.21
CA LEU A 50 20.42 -8.72 -10.44
C LEU A 50 19.61 -8.87 -9.14
N ARG A 51 19.85 -9.92 -8.36
CA ARG A 51 19.23 -10.08 -7.03
C ARG A 51 19.68 -9.04 -6.02
N GLY A 52 20.94 -8.60 -6.08
CA GLY A 52 21.44 -7.51 -5.25
C GLY A 52 20.56 -6.26 -5.33
N THR A 53 19.99 -5.97 -6.50
CA THR A 53 19.05 -4.84 -6.68
C THR A 53 17.64 -5.07 -6.20
N GLU A 54 17.28 -6.29 -5.83
CA GLU A 54 16.00 -6.50 -5.16
C GLU A 54 15.95 -5.80 -3.81
N THR A 55 17.09 -5.47 -3.21
CA THR A 55 17.14 -4.60 -2.02
C THR A 55 16.44 -3.24 -2.24
N GLU A 56 16.36 -2.78 -3.49
CA GLU A 56 15.72 -1.52 -3.88
C GLU A 56 14.25 -1.69 -4.33
N THR A 57 13.77 -2.93 -4.49
CA THR A 57 12.40 -3.20 -4.97
C THR A 57 11.45 -3.54 -3.83
N GLN A 58 10.35 -2.79 -3.71
CA GLN A 58 9.26 -3.07 -2.78
C GLN A 58 7.97 -3.39 -3.53
N GLY A 59 7.30 -4.50 -3.19
CA GLY A 59 6.00 -4.86 -3.73
C GLY A 59 4.88 -4.12 -3.01
N TRP A 60 3.92 -3.58 -3.76
CA TRP A 60 2.79 -2.83 -3.20
C TRP A 60 1.48 -3.48 -3.65
N ILE A 61 0.62 -3.86 -2.70
CA ILE A 61 -0.73 -4.36 -2.99
C ILE A 61 -1.75 -3.30 -2.60
N GLN A 62 -2.68 -3.02 -3.51
CA GLN A 62 -3.81 -2.16 -3.23
C GLN A 62 -4.95 -2.99 -2.63
N PHE A 63 -5.37 -2.61 -1.43
CA PHE A 63 -6.51 -3.17 -0.72
C PHE A 63 -7.72 -2.29 -1.03
N GLU A 64 -8.47 -2.68 -2.06
CA GLU A 64 -9.60 -1.90 -2.60
C GLU A 64 -10.80 -2.74 -3.03
N THR A 65 -10.73 -4.04 -2.77
CA THR A 65 -11.79 -5.01 -3.08
C THR A 65 -12.34 -5.59 -1.78
N LYS A 66 -13.56 -6.13 -1.81
CA LYS A 66 -14.16 -6.81 -0.66
C LYS A 66 -13.31 -7.99 -0.22
N GLU A 67 -12.78 -8.75 -1.17
CA GLU A 67 -11.96 -9.93 -0.94
C GLU A 67 -10.69 -9.59 -0.16
N TYR A 68 -10.10 -8.42 -0.39
CA TYR A 68 -8.88 -8.04 0.32
C TYR A 68 -9.15 -7.22 1.58
N ILE A 69 -10.30 -6.53 1.71
CA ILE A 69 -10.60 -5.70 2.88
C ILE A 69 -11.47 -6.44 3.91
N ILE A 70 -12.58 -7.03 3.46
CA ILE A 70 -13.67 -7.55 4.29
C ILE A 70 -13.54 -9.06 4.51
N ASP A 71 -13.19 -9.82 3.48
CA ASP A 71 -12.95 -11.26 3.62
C ASP A 71 -11.63 -11.50 4.39
N VAL A 72 -11.79 -11.81 5.67
CA VAL A 72 -10.67 -12.02 6.60
C VAL A 72 -9.77 -13.17 6.16
N GLU A 73 -10.32 -14.24 5.59
CA GLU A 73 -9.54 -15.42 5.22
C GLU A 73 -8.59 -15.10 4.07
N ILE A 74 -9.12 -14.47 3.00
CA ILE A 74 -8.28 -14.07 1.86
C ILE A 74 -7.31 -12.97 2.27
N ARG A 75 -7.79 -11.93 2.97
CA ARG A 75 -6.97 -10.82 3.45
C ARG A 75 -5.77 -11.31 4.25
N ASP A 76 -5.99 -12.14 5.27
CA ASP A 76 -4.93 -12.56 6.16
C ASP A 76 -3.91 -13.45 5.44
N ARG A 77 -4.35 -14.30 4.49
CA ARG A 77 -3.43 -15.04 3.62
C ARG A 77 -2.58 -14.13 2.74
N VAL A 78 -3.16 -13.06 2.20
CA VAL A 78 -2.40 -12.05 1.42
C VAL A 78 -1.40 -11.33 2.32
N LEU A 79 -1.79 -10.96 3.56
CA LEU A 79 -0.87 -10.35 4.52
C LEU A 79 0.27 -11.33 4.90
N ASP A 80 -0.02 -12.60 5.13
CA ASP A 80 1.02 -13.60 5.42
C ASP A 80 2.00 -13.74 4.25
N LEU A 81 1.50 -13.73 3.01
CA LEU A 81 2.33 -13.72 1.80
C LEU A 81 3.20 -12.46 1.71
N MET A 82 2.65 -11.29 2.04
CA MET A 82 3.38 -10.02 2.10
C MET A 82 4.48 -10.06 3.17
N ALA A 83 4.19 -10.57 4.36
CA ALA A 83 5.17 -10.72 5.43
C ALA A 83 6.31 -11.68 5.03
N ALA A 84 5.98 -12.76 4.31
CA ALA A 84 6.95 -13.75 3.82
C ALA A 84 7.97 -13.17 2.81
N GLN A 85 7.68 -12.02 2.19
CA GLN A 85 8.64 -11.33 1.32
C GLN A 85 9.83 -10.76 2.10
N GLY A 86 9.70 -10.62 3.42
CA GLY A 86 10.71 -10.05 4.30
C GLY A 86 10.43 -8.59 4.67
N ARG A 87 11.21 -8.10 5.64
CA ARG A 87 11.05 -6.76 6.21
C ARG A 87 11.17 -5.69 5.12
N ASN A 88 10.19 -4.78 5.07
CA ASN A 88 10.12 -3.68 4.10
C ASN A 88 10.08 -4.10 2.63
N LYS A 89 9.82 -5.37 2.32
CA LYS A 89 9.72 -5.86 0.93
C LYS A 89 8.30 -5.85 0.37
N ALA A 90 7.31 -5.71 1.25
CA ALA A 90 5.91 -5.53 0.89
C ALA A 90 5.29 -4.34 1.64
N CYS A 91 4.33 -3.68 0.99
CA CYS A 91 3.54 -2.59 1.53
C CYS A 91 2.08 -2.71 1.08
N GLY A 92 1.14 -2.39 1.95
CA GLY A 92 -0.28 -2.30 1.60
C GLY A 92 -0.69 -0.85 1.36
N PHE A 93 -1.65 -0.60 0.47
CA PHE A 93 -2.26 0.71 0.32
C PHE A 93 -3.77 0.57 0.13
N VAL A 94 -4.56 1.27 0.95
CA VAL A 94 -6.03 1.17 0.92
C VAL A 94 -6.61 2.30 0.08
N GLY A 95 -7.32 1.91 -0.98
CA GLY A 95 -8.17 2.77 -1.79
C GLY A 95 -9.62 2.36 -1.58
N PRO A 96 -10.32 2.83 -0.52
CA PRO A 96 -11.62 2.26 -0.18
C PRO A 96 -12.72 2.65 -1.18
N PHE A 97 -12.47 3.65 -2.04
CA PHE A 97 -13.46 4.17 -2.98
C PHE A 97 -13.93 3.11 -3.97
N ASP A 98 -13.04 2.24 -4.46
CA ASP A 98 -13.43 1.20 -5.42
C ASP A 98 -14.29 0.10 -4.76
N ALA A 99 -14.04 -0.20 -3.48
CA ALA A 99 -14.91 -1.07 -2.68
C ALA A 99 -16.27 -0.41 -2.40
N ILE A 100 -16.26 0.87 -2.01
CA ILE A 100 -17.47 1.66 -1.72
C ILE A 100 -18.34 1.83 -2.97
N LEU A 101 -17.75 2.10 -4.13
CA LEU A 101 -18.48 2.24 -5.39
C LEU A 101 -19.16 0.94 -5.82
N ARG A 102 -18.55 -0.21 -5.49
CA ARG A 102 -19.08 -1.52 -5.85
C ARG A 102 -20.18 -2.00 -4.90
N GLU A 103 -20.06 -1.70 -3.61
CA GLU A 103 -20.89 -2.31 -2.55
C GLU A 103 -21.80 -1.30 -1.82
N GLY A 104 -21.62 0.00 -2.04
CA GLY A 104 -22.29 1.08 -1.31
C GLY A 104 -21.47 1.59 -0.10
N ASP A 105 -21.78 2.80 0.36
CA ASP A 105 -21.16 3.37 1.56
C ASP A 105 -21.71 2.69 2.82
N LEU A 106 -20.96 1.69 3.31
CA LEU A 106 -21.31 0.92 4.48
C LEU A 106 -20.32 1.24 5.61
N PRO A 107 -20.78 1.60 6.82
CA PRO A 107 -19.92 1.76 8.01
C PRO A 107 -18.99 0.56 8.27
N GLU A 108 -19.40 -0.61 7.79
CA GLU A 108 -18.66 -1.88 7.82
C GLU A 108 -17.32 -1.81 7.09
N VAL A 109 -17.20 -1.03 6.01
CA VAL A 109 -15.96 -0.88 5.23
C VAL A 109 -14.89 -0.18 6.06
N ASN A 110 -15.22 0.90 6.78
CA ASN A 110 -14.26 1.62 7.62
C ASN A 110 -13.75 0.75 8.78
N ASN A 111 -14.65 -0.01 9.42
CA ASN A 111 -14.27 -0.97 10.46
C ASN A 111 -13.35 -2.08 9.92
N ALA A 112 -13.64 -2.59 8.72
CA ALA A 112 -12.81 -3.59 8.07
C ALA A 112 -11.42 -3.04 7.67
N VAL A 113 -11.35 -1.80 7.18
CA VAL A 113 -10.08 -1.11 6.89
C VAL A 113 -9.25 -0.93 8.16
N ASN A 114 -9.86 -0.51 9.27
CA ASN A 114 -9.15 -0.39 10.55
C ASN A 114 -8.65 -1.76 11.05
N ALA A 115 -9.45 -2.83 10.89
CA ALA A 115 -9.04 -4.18 11.22
C ALA A 115 -7.87 -4.67 10.34
N LEU A 116 -7.89 -4.35 9.04
CA LEU A 116 -6.79 -4.61 8.12
C LEU A 116 -5.50 -3.93 8.57
N PHE A 117 -5.54 -2.66 8.99
CA PHE A 117 -4.34 -1.96 9.48
C PHE A 117 -3.72 -2.62 10.70
N ARG A 118 -4.55 -3.01 11.68
CA ARG A 118 -4.08 -3.71 12.88
C ARG A 118 -3.46 -5.06 12.52
N ALA A 119 -4.15 -5.84 11.69
CA ALA A 119 -3.67 -7.15 11.23
C ALA A 119 -2.34 -7.06 10.44
N ALA A 120 -2.18 -6.02 9.63
CA ALA A 120 -0.94 -5.75 8.92
C ALA A 120 0.19 -5.33 9.86
N ALA A 121 -0.10 -4.44 10.82
CA ALA A 121 0.87 -3.97 11.81
C ALA A 121 1.39 -5.11 12.70
N GLU A 122 0.53 -6.05 13.11
CA GLU A 122 0.91 -7.27 13.85
C GLU A 122 1.91 -8.14 13.07
N ARG A 123 1.82 -8.12 11.74
CA ARG A 123 2.71 -8.85 10.83
C ARG A 123 3.94 -8.02 10.41
N GLY A 124 4.09 -6.81 10.93
CA GLY A 124 5.19 -5.90 10.58
C GLY A 124 5.09 -5.33 9.17
N ILE A 125 3.89 -5.31 8.57
CA ILE A 125 3.64 -4.77 7.24
C ILE A 125 3.19 -3.32 7.38
N HIS A 126 3.87 -2.42 6.68
CA HIS A 126 3.42 -1.05 6.58
C HIS A 126 2.24 -0.95 5.62
N THR A 127 1.21 -0.24 6.06
CA THR A 127 0.04 0.06 5.24
C THR A 127 -0.17 1.57 5.14
N GLY A 128 -0.79 1.97 4.04
CA GLY A 128 -1.24 3.33 3.83
C GLY A 128 -2.69 3.42 3.43
N ARG A 129 -3.20 4.64 3.35
CA ARG A 129 -4.48 4.95 2.73
C ARG A 129 -4.50 6.37 2.19
N VAL A 130 -5.48 6.60 1.33
CA VAL A 130 -5.94 7.94 1.02
C VAL A 130 -6.87 8.47 2.12
N VAL A 131 -6.70 9.74 2.49
CA VAL A 131 -7.59 10.49 3.39
C VAL A 131 -7.87 11.87 2.79
N GLY A 132 -9.13 12.30 2.84
CA GLY A 132 -9.63 13.50 2.17
C GLY A 132 -10.24 13.13 0.81
N HIS A 133 -11.56 13.12 0.72
CA HIS A 133 -12.27 13.03 -0.55
C HIS A 133 -13.35 14.11 -0.58
N GLY A 134 -13.95 14.36 -1.75
CA GLY A 134 -14.89 15.46 -1.99
C GLY A 134 -16.17 15.53 -1.13
N ALA A 135 -16.33 14.71 -0.09
CA ALA A 135 -17.36 14.89 0.94
C ALA A 135 -16.81 15.35 2.31
N MET A 136 -15.49 15.28 2.53
CA MET A 136 -14.82 15.85 3.71
C MET A 136 -14.30 17.23 3.33
N GLU A 137 -15.19 18.22 3.37
CA GLU A 137 -14.86 19.62 3.07
C GLU A 137 -14.18 20.34 4.26
N ASP A 138 -14.40 19.85 5.49
CA ASP A 138 -13.80 20.38 6.72
C ASP A 138 -12.36 19.84 6.92
N PRO A 139 -11.34 20.71 7.05
CA PRO A 139 -9.99 20.31 7.43
C PRO A 139 -9.90 19.48 8.72
N GLN A 140 -10.85 19.64 9.65
CA GLN A 140 -10.90 18.86 10.89
C GLN A 140 -11.27 17.39 10.62
N ASP A 141 -12.24 17.12 9.74
CA ASP A 141 -12.63 15.74 9.38
C ASP A 141 -11.48 14.99 8.70
N ILE A 142 -10.73 15.69 7.85
CA ILE A 142 -9.54 15.17 7.19
C ILE A 142 -8.49 14.79 8.24
N GLU A 143 -8.24 15.67 9.21
CA GLU A 143 -7.30 15.42 10.30
C GLU A 143 -7.73 14.24 11.18
N ASP A 144 -9.01 14.18 11.58
CA ASP A 144 -9.54 13.10 12.41
C ASP A 144 -9.45 11.74 11.71
N GLY A 145 -9.76 11.68 10.41
CA GLY A 145 -9.57 10.47 9.61
C GLY A 145 -8.11 10.02 9.48
N MET A 146 -7.16 10.96 9.49
CA MET A 146 -5.73 10.62 9.53
C MET A 146 -5.32 10.06 10.89
N VAL A 147 -5.75 10.70 11.99
CA VAL A 147 -5.48 10.25 13.35
C VAL A 147 -6.02 8.84 13.55
N GLU A 148 -7.28 8.59 13.18
CA GLU A 148 -7.88 7.26 13.27
C GLU A 148 -7.08 6.21 12.51
N ALA A 149 -6.64 6.52 11.28
CA ALA A 149 -5.84 5.59 10.49
C ALA A 149 -4.47 5.29 11.15
N ILE A 150 -3.79 6.32 11.66
CA ILE A 150 -2.47 6.21 12.29
C ILE A 150 -2.56 5.37 13.58
N ASP A 151 -3.56 5.65 14.42
CA ASP A 151 -3.82 4.93 15.67
C ASP A 151 -4.11 3.44 15.43
N ASN A 152 -4.72 3.11 14.29
CA ASN A 152 -4.98 1.73 13.88
C ASN A 152 -3.80 1.05 13.17
N GLY A 153 -2.68 1.73 12.96
CA GLY A 153 -1.44 1.14 12.44
C GLY A 153 -1.02 1.60 11.05
N ALA A 154 -1.78 2.46 10.37
CA ALA A 154 -1.34 3.03 9.10
C ALA A 154 -0.08 3.89 9.28
N ARG A 155 0.82 3.85 8.29
CA ARG A 155 2.11 4.58 8.30
C ARG A 155 2.33 5.43 7.06
N LEU A 156 1.52 5.24 6.02
CA LEU A 156 1.62 5.98 4.76
C LEU A 156 0.29 6.69 4.48
N ILE A 157 0.21 7.96 4.87
CA ILE A 157 -1.00 8.76 4.67
C ILE A 157 -0.85 9.59 3.39
N CYS A 158 -1.72 9.33 2.42
CA CYS A 158 -1.86 10.17 1.24
C CYS A 158 -3.01 11.14 1.48
N VAL A 159 -2.70 12.42 1.64
CA VAL A 159 -3.71 13.49 1.61
C VAL A 159 -4.20 13.59 0.17
N HIS A 160 -5.50 13.48 -0.08
CA HIS A 160 -6.05 13.65 -1.42
C HIS A 160 -6.75 15.02 -1.57
N PRO A 161 -6.00 16.03 -2.03
CA PRO A 161 -6.54 17.22 -2.65
C PRO A 161 -6.72 17.02 -4.16
N LEU A 162 -7.63 17.74 -4.80
CA LEU A 162 -7.56 17.85 -6.26
C LEU A 162 -6.27 18.61 -6.60
N THR A 163 -5.55 18.18 -7.64
CA THR A 163 -4.30 18.86 -8.05
C THR A 163 -4.54 20.35 -8.34
N SER A 164 -5.74 20.73 -8.80
CA SER A 164 -6.15 22.12 -8.95
C SER A 164 -6.19 22.90 -7.64
N ASP A 165 -6.56 22.26 -6.53
CA ASP A 165 -6.60 22.89 -5.21
C ASP A 165 -5.20 23.24 -4.71
N MET A 166 -4.18 22.49 -5.10
CA MET A 166 -2.80 22.81 -4.71
C MET A 166 -2.33 24.15 -5.28
N VAL A 167 -2.74 24.50 -6.50
CA VAL A 167 -2.40 25.79 -7.12
C VAL A 167 -3.26 26.92 -6.54
N PHE A 168 -4.54 26.64 -6.27
CA PHE A 168 -5.49 27.64 -5.76
C PHE A 168 -5.30 27.96 -4.27
N ARG A 169 -5.18 26.93 -3.42
CA ARG A 169 -5.07 27.01 -1.96
C ARG A 169 -3.62 27.01 -1.46
N GLY A 170 -2.69 26.53 -2.28
CA GLY A 170 -1.27 26.38 -1.94
C GLY A 170 -0.94 25.04 -1.28
N ALA A 171 0.20 24.46 -1.67
CA ALA A 171 0.63 23.14 -1.20
C ALA A 171 0.77 23.03 0.33
N TYR A 172 1.21 24.10 1.00
CA TYR A 172 1.38 24.11 2.45
C TYR A 172 0.03 24.00 3.18
N ALA A 173 -0.97 24.78 2.76
CA ALA A 173 -2.30 24.74 3.36
C ALA A 173 -2.95 23.36 3.24
N MET A 174 -2.71 22.67 2.12
CA MET A 174 -3.22 21.30 1.92
C MET A 174 -2.48 20.25 2.78
N ALA A 175 -1.22 20.48 3.13
CA ALA A 175 -0.44 19.57 3.97
C ALA A 175 -0.62 19.83 5.48
N GLU A 176 -1.17 20.97 5.88
CA GLU A 176 -1.31 21.36 7.29
C GLU A 176 -2.09 20.34 8.16
N PRO A 177 -3.23 19.77 7.71
CA PRO A 177 -3.95 18.76 8.49
C PRO A 177 -3.10 17.51 8.77
N PHE A 178 -2.24 17.11 7.83
CA PHE A 178 -1.33 15.98 8.04
C PHE A 178 -0.34 16.25 9.17
N PHE A 179 0.28 17.43 9.20
CA PHE A 179 1.23 17.78 10.28
C PHE A 179 0.54 17.88 11.64
N ARG A 180 -0.70 18.38 11.69
CA ARG A 180 -1.49 18.40 12.93
C ARG A 180 -1.86 16.99 13.40
N ALA A 181 -2.25 16.11 12.48
CA ALA A 181 -2.52 14.70 12.78
C ALA A 181 -1.26 14.00 13.34
N CYS A 182 -0.09 14.18 12.70
CA CYS A 182 1.18 13.66 13.21
C CYS A 182 1.45 14.10 14.66
N LYS A 183 1.28 15.40 14.95
CA LYS A 183 1.47 15.95 16.29
C LYS A 183 0.49 15.35 17.31
N ARG A 184 -0.78 15.14 16.92
CA ARG A 184 -1.81 14.52 17.77
C ARG A 184 -1.51 13.05 18.07
N CYS A 185 -0.92 12.34 17.13
CA CYS A 185 -0.48 10.95 17.30
C CYS A 185 0.91 10.83 17.98
N GLY A 186 1.55 11.95 18.34
CA GLY A 186 2.81 11.95 19.10
C GLY A 186 4.10 11.83 18.27
N PHE A 187 4.06 12.20 16.99
CA PHE A 187 5.23 12.30 16.10
C PHE A 187 5.84 13.72 16.08
#